data_AF-A0AAW1SNL1-F1
#
_entry.id   AF-A0AAW1SNL1-F1
#
_cell.length_a   1.000
_cell.length_b   1.000
_cell.length_c   1.000
_cell.angle_alpha   90.00
_cell.angle_beta   90.00
_cell.angle_gamma   90.00
#
_symmetry.space_group_name_H-M   'P 1'
#
loop_
_entity.id
_entity.type
_entity.pdbx_description
1 polymer ?
#
loop_
_entity_poly.entity_id
_entity_poly.type
_entity_poly.pdbx_seq_one_letter_code
_entity_poly.pdbx_strand_id
1 'polypeptide(L)'
;MVGDREGLWLAQHPGKRWTELFFLAYSPFWIVWALGIVVPFEIYEKCDEWGYMAIGLGASLPCFLLPPLLQPQSERQRPFWQRHWVKANVWIAIFSFIGNYFWTHYFYDLLGASYTFKSWRLNDVPITLYFMTHAYFCFYHTLSNLALRRLRHAFQTSSRLYRVSAMGLAVFLMAYTTAIMETLTIAHFPYYTFRDRQQMYTIGSLFYAIYFWFSFPMYFWMDEDKAWSIWQAIQSSLAAGMGVTILLDFWRLAIGPISATTPDDRPSGLCTVQSPGLGRCTQRIHPGRPFLGICLGLQLLFEGSEENGGVEGLGLIPGRCAALSSLPWPPSTPYWLNDLDQWKASSLLQSVGDRRAYFVHSYCATPTPANDDWVLATSHYGMDFVAAIRQGDVHATQFHPEKSGPVGLAIIDSFLNSDGSTKPEQVAAQVSSPAAPLGSLESPFKA
;
A
#
# COMPACT_ATOMS: atom_id res chain seq x y z
N MET A 1 20.95 38.63 -32.66
CA MET A 1 19.64 38.00 -32.40
C MET A 1 19.49 37.81 -30.91
N VAL A 2 18.84 38.77 -30.25
CA VAL A 2 18.55 38.75 -28.81
C VAL A 2 17.30 37.87 -28.65
N GLY A 3 17.52 36.58 -28.41
CA GLY A 3 16.45 35.66 -28.03
C GLY A 3 16.05 35.94 -26.59
N ASP A 4 14.75 36.15 -26.39
CA ASP A 4 14.14 36.63 -25.16
C ASP A 4 14.58 35.83 -23.92
N ARG A 5 15.05 36.54 -22.88
CA ARG A 5 15.42 35.98 -21.56
C ARG A 5 14.17 35.71 -20.73
N GLU A 6 13.15 35.07 -21.30
CA GLU A 6 11.97 34.69 -20.54
C GLU A 6 12.32 33.57 -19.54
N GLY A 7 12.60 34.01 -18.30
CA GLY A 7 12.57 33.27 -17.04
C GLY A 7 13.07 31.82 -17.04
N LEU A 8 14.38 31.60 -16.86
CA LEU A 8 15.01 30.28 -16.63
C LEU A 8 14.42 29.45 -15.47
N TRP A 9 13.57 30.06 -14.64
CA TRP A 9 12.95 29.45 -13.46
C TRP A 9 11.52 28.98 -13.72
N LEU A 10 10.79 29.64 -14.62
CA LEU A 10 9.37 29.38 -14.85
C LEU A 10 9.17 28.55 -16.10
N ALA A 11 8.07 27.78 -16.15
CA ALA A 11 7.73 27.01 -17.34
C ALA A 11 7.46 27.90 -18.56
N GLN A 12 7.79 27.41 -19.76
CA GLN A 12 7.41 28.08 -21.00
C GLN A 12 5.93 27.87 -21.35
N HIS A 13 5.35 26.72 -20.97
CA HIS A 13 3.93 26.45 -21.16
C HIS A 13 3.09 27.39 -20.27
N PRO A 14 2.18 28.21 -20.84
CA PRO A 14 1.52 29.30 -20.12
C PRO A 14 0.66 28.80 -18.95
N GLY A 15 -0.10 27.71 -19.13
CA GLY A 15 -0.90 27.12 -18.06
C GLY A 15 -0.06 26.52 -16.93
N LYS A 16 1.12 25.97 -17.26
CA LYS A 16 2.03 25.43 -16.25
C LYS A 16 2.66 26.56 -15.45
N ARG A 17 3.19 27.57 -16.14
CA ARG A 17 3.74 28.79 -15.53
C ARG A 17 2.77 29.45 -14.57
N TRP A 18 1.53 29.64 -15.02
CA TRP A 18 0.50 30.24 -14.18
C TRP A 18 0.18 29.39 -12.94
N THR A 19 0.08 28.06 -13.10
CA THR A 19 -0.18 27.14 -11.98
C THR A 19 0.96 27.16 -10.96
N GLU A 20 2.21 27.11 -11.43
CA GLU A 20 3.40 27.17 -10.56
C GLU A 20 3.41 28.49 -9.77
N LEU A 21 3.15 29.62 -10.44
CA LEU A 21 3.05 30.92 -9.76
C LEU A 21 1.90 30.97 -8.76
N PHE A 22 0.74 30.41 -9.11
CA PHE A 22 -0.41 30.36 -8.22
C PHE A 22 -0.12 29.55 -6.96
N PHE A 23 0.45 28.34 -7.08
CA PHE A 23 0.79 27.53 -5.91
C PHE A 23 1.86 28.22 -5.05
N LEU A 24 2.89 28.82 -5.64
CA LEU A 24 3.89 29.58 -4.87
C LEU A 24 3.30 30.80 -4.17
N ALA A 25 2.38 31.52 -4.81
CA ALA A 25 1.72 32.68 -4.22
C ALA A 25 0.74 32.31 -3.11
N TYR A 26 0.03 31.18 -3.26
CA TYR A 26 -0.92 30.69 -2.27
C TYR A 26 -0.23 30.06 -1.05
N SER A 27 0.93 29.42 -1.22
CA SER A 27 1.59 28.69 -0.15
C SER A 27 1.85 29.49 1.14
N PRO A 28 2.36 30.73 1.09
CA PRO A 28 2.51 31.56 2.28
C PRO A 28 1.21 31.73 3.08
N PHE A 29 0.04 31.78 2.43
CA PHE A 29 -1.23 31.97 3.12
C PHE A 29 -1.60 30.78 3.99
N TRP A 30 -1.59 29.56 3.43
CA TRP A 30 -1.94 28.37 4.21
C TRP A 30 -0.83 28.02 5.21
N ILE A 31 0.44 28.28 4.90
CA ILE A 31 1.56 28.08 5.85
C ILE A 31 1.43 29.03 7.05
N VAL A 32 1.22 30.33 6.81
CA VAL A 32 1.04 31.30 7.90
C VAL A 32 -0.22 30.97 8.70
N TRP A 33 -1.30 30.57 8.04
CA TRP A 33 -2.51 30.17 8.74
C TRP A 33 -2.31 28.91 9.59
N ALA A 34 -1.79 27.82 9.03
CA ALA A 34 -1.62 26.55 9.74
C ALA A 34 -0.48 26.62 10.77
N LEU A 35 0.73 26.99 10.35
CA LEU A 35 1.93 26.96 11.19
C LEU A 35 2.19 28.27 11.95
N GLY A 36 1.66 29.40 11.46
CA GLY A 36 1.83 30.72 12.11
C GLY A 36 0.66 31.12 13.03
N ILE A 37 -0.53 30.53 12.85
CA ILE A 37 -1.72 30.86 13.65
C ILE A 37 -2.27 29.62 14.36
N VAL A 38 -2.65 28.56 13.63
CA VAL A 38 -3.31 27.39 14.24
C VAL A 38 -2.40 26.68 15.24
N VAL A 39 -1.14 26.44 14.87
CA VAL A 39 -0.16 25.76 15.75
C VAL A 39 0.27 26.62 16.93
N PRO A 40 0.75 27.88 16.78
CA PRO A 40 1.29 28.66 17.91
C PRO A 40 0.23 29.09 18.93
N PHE A 41 -1.03 29.24 18.50
CA PHE A 41 -2.15 29.59 19.38
C PHE A 41 -2.94 28.36 19.86
N GLU A 42 -2.43 27.15 19.59
CA GLU A 42 -3.01 25.87 20.07
C GLU A 42 -4.50 25.72 19.71
N ILE A 43 -4.93 26.33 18.60
CA ILE A 43 -6.34 26.33 18.18
C ILE A 43 -6.81 24.89 17.93
N TYR A 44 -5.89 24.02 17.50
CA TYR A 44 -6.14 22.60 17.27
C TYR A 44 -6.60 21.83 18.52
N GLU A 45 -6.27 22.28 19.74
CA GLU A 45 -6.73 21.60 20.97
C GLU A 45 -8.24 21.70 21.18
N LYS A 46 -8.86 22.73 20.61
CA LYS A 46 -10.31 22.95 20.67
C LYS A 46 -11.05 22.23 19.54
N CYS A 47 -10.32 21.62 18.61
CA CYS A 47 -10.91 20.96 17.46
C CYS A 47 -11.41 19.55 17.81
N ASP A 48 -12.64 19.28 17.41
CA ASP A 48 -13.17 17.93 17.27
C ASP A 48 -12.79 17.36 15.87
N GLU A 49 -13.33 16.20 15.52
CA GLU A 49 -13.07 15.51 14.26
C GLU A 49 -13.36 16.41 13.04
N TRP A 50 -14.39 17.27 13.13
CA TRP A 50 -14.76 18.22 12.08
C TRP A 50 -13.86 19.45 12.07
N GLY A 51 -13.43 19.93 13.23
CA GLY A 51 -12.45 21.01 13.33
C GLY A 51 -11.13 20.65 12.64
N TYR A 52 -10.61 19.46 12.88
CA TYR A 52 -9.42 18.97 12.18
C TYR A 52 -9.67 18.79 10.68
N MET A 53 -10.84 18.31 10.28
CA MET A 53 -11.22 18.24 8.86
C MET A 53 -11.21 19.64 8.20
N ALA A 54 -11.79 20.63 8.88
CA ALA A 54 -11.83 22.01 8.41
C ALA A 54 -10.43 22.62 8.28
N ILE A 55 -9.49 22.29 9.18
CA ILE A 55 -8.09 22.70 9.05
C ILE A 55 -7.48 22.15 7.75
N GLY A 56 -7.60 20.84 7.51
CA GLY A 56 -7.08 20.22 6.29
C GLY A 56 -7.72 20.79 5.01
N LEU A 57 -9.04 20.94 5.01
CA LEU A 57 -9.78 21.50 3.88
C LEU A 57 -9.45 22.97 3.63
N GLY A 58 -9.27 23.77 4.69
CA GLY A 58 -8.89 25.18 4.56
C GLY A 58 -7.53 25.37 3.89
N ALA A 59 -6.59 24.43 4.09
CA ALA A 59 -5.31 24.47 3.40
C ALA A 59 -5.42 24.04 1.94
N SER A 60 -6.22 23.01 1.64
CA SER A 60 -6.21 22.33 0.33
C SER A 60 -7.28 22.78 -0.65
N LEU A 61 -8.51 23.08 -0.22
CA LEU A 61 -9.62 23.45 -1.10
C LEU A 61 -9.32 24.67 -1.98
N PRO A 62 -8.61 25.72 -1.50
CA PRO A 62 -8.27 26.85 -2.35
C PRO A 62 -7.42 26.47 -3.58
N CYS A 63 -6.65 25.37 -3.52
CA CYS A 63 -5.92 24.82 -4.68
C CYS A 63 -6.84 24.31 -5.80
N PHE A 64 -8.13 24.09 -5.52
CA PHE A 64 -9.15 23.63 -6.48
C PHE A 64 -10.17 24.72 -6.81
N LEU A 65 -10.57 25.51 -5.82
CA LEU A 65 -11.66 26.49 -5.94
C LEU A 65 -11.20 27.84 -6.50
N LEU A 66 -9.98 28.28 -6.18
CA LEU A 66 -9.48 29.57 -6.67
C LEU A 66 -8.99 29.53 -8.12
N PRO A 67 -8.33 28.46 -8.61
CA PRO A 67 -7.88 28.44 -10.00
C PRO A 67 -8.94 28.72 -11.07
N PRO A 68 -10.16 28.15 -11.05
CA PRO A 68 -11.16 28.48 -12.06
C PRO A 68 -11.54 29.97 -12.06
N LEU A 69 -11.42 30.65 -10.91
CA LEU A 69 -11.73 32.07 -10.74
C LEU A 69 -10.56 32.98 -11.17
N LEU A 70 -9.32 32.60 -10.88
CA LEU A 70 -8.13 33.44 -11.05
C LEU A 70 -7.32 33.16 -12.32
N GLN A 71 -7.59 32.04 -13.02
CA GLN A 71 -6.85 31.64 -14.21
C GLN A 71 -6.96 32.65 -15.38
N PRO A 72 -5.92 32.76 -16.24
CA PRO A 72 -5.92 33.66 -17.39
C PRO A 72 -6.97 33.26 -18.43
N GLN A 73 -7.40 34.22 -19.25
CA GLN A 73 -8.41 34.00 -20.28
C GLN A 73 -8.01 32.94 -21.33
N SER A 74 -6.71 32.84 -21.64
CA SER A 74 -6.15 31.82 -22.55
C SER A 74 -6.35 30.38 -22.04
N GLU A 75 -6.33 30.17 -20.72
CA GLU A 75 -6.61 28.86 -20.11
C GLU A 75 -8.12 28.61 -19.98
N ARG A 76 -8.94 29.67 -19.79
CA ARG A 76 -10.40 29.54 -19.71
C ARG A 76 -11.02 28.98 -21.00
N GLN A 77 -10.43 29.29 -22.15
CA GLN A 77 -10.90 28.78 -23.45
C GLN A 77 -10.60 27.29 -23.65
N ARG A 78 -9.70 26.69 -22.85
CA ARG A 78 -9.36 25.27 -22.94
C ARG A 78 -10.37 24.42 -22.16
N PRO A 79 -10.66 23.19 -22.63
CA PRO A 79 -11.43 22.22 -21.86
C PRO A 79 -10.82 21.99 -20.48
N PHE A 80 -11.65 21.82 -19.46
CA PHE A 80 -11.24 21.76 -18.05
C PHE A 80 -10.13 20.73 -17.80
N TRP A 81 -10.28 19.51 -18.31
CA TRP A 81 -9.32 18.41 -18.16
C TRP A 81 -7.98 18.60 -18.88
N GLN A 82 -7.85 19.59 -19.78
CA GLN A 82 -6.59 19.90 -20.46
C GLN A 82 -5.76 20.96 -19.72
N ARG A 83 -6.37 21.69 -18.77
CA ARG A 83 -5.72 22.75 -18.01
C ARG A 83 -4.68 22.15 -17.08
N HIS A 84 -3.51 22.80 -16.99
CA HIS A 84 -2.40 22.27 -16.20
C HIS A 84 -2.75 22.15 -14.72
N TRP A 85 -3.39 23.16 -14.11
CA TRP A 85 -3.75 23.12 -12.69
C TRP A 85 -4.69 21.96 -12.34
N VAL A 86 -5.54 21.52 -13.27
CA VAL A 86 -6.39 20.35 -13.07
C VAL A 86 -5.54 19.08 -13.06
N LYS A 87 -4.67 18.90 -14.05
CA LYS A 87 -3.75 17.75 -14.12
C LYS A 87 -2.82 17.69 -12.90
N ALA A 88 -2.29 18.84 -12.48
CA ALA A 88 -1.46 18.98 -11.29
C ALA A 88 -2.16 18.53 -10.01
N ASN A 89 -3.37 19.04 -9.78
CA ASN A 89 -4.16 18.64 -8.61
C ASN A 89 -4.56 17.16 -8.68
N VAL A 90 -4.94 16.63 -9.85
CA VAL A 90 -5.26 15.20 -10.01
C VAL A 90 -4.04 14.32 -9.71
N TRP A 91 -2.87 14.69 -10.23
CA TRP A 91 -1.63 13.97 -9.98
C TRP A 91 -1.30 13.93 -8.49
N ILE A 92 -1.35 15.08 -7.81
CA ILE A 92 -1.07 15.20 -6.37
C ILE A 92 -2.12 14.46 -5.55
N ALA A 93 -3.40 14.55 -5.92
CA ALA A 93 -4.50 13.89 -5.21
C ALA A 93 -4.32 12.37 -5.22
N ILE A 94 -3.93 11.78 -6.36
CA ILE A 94 -3.69 10.33 -6.46
C ILE A 94 -2.43 9.94 -5.68
N PHE A 95 -1.33 10.65 -5.90
CA PHE A 95 -0.06 10.33 -5.24
C PHE A 95 -0.14 10.50 -3.71
N SER A 96 -0.80 11.56 -3.25
CA SER A 96 -1.09 11.80 -1.82
C SER A 96 -1.98 10.71 -1.23
N PHE A 97 -2.98 10.22 -1.98
CA PHE A 97 -3.88 9.17 -1.51
C PHE A 97 -3.12 7.86 -1.30
N ILE A 98 -2.29 7.48 -2.27
CA ILE A 98 -1.40 6.31 -2.15
C ILE A 98 -0.50 6.49 -0.93
N GLY A 99 0.13 7.66 -0.80
CA GLY A 99 1.07 7.93 0.28
C GLY A 99 0.47 7.99 1.68
N ASN A 100 -0.82 8.31 1.81
CA ASN A 100 -1.51 8.41 3.10
C ASN A 100 -2.28 7.14 3.50
N TYR A 101 -2.79 6.36 2.54
CA TYR A 101 -3.72 5.26 2.86
C TYR A 101 -3.34 3.90 2.31
N PHE A 102 -2.43 3.84 1.32
CA PHE A 102 -2.03 2.58 0.73
C PHE A 102 -0.77 2.06 1.41
N TRP A 103 -0.89 0.90 2.09
CA TRP A 103 0.19 0.27 2.85
C TRP A 103 0.81 1.19 3.92
N THR A 104 0.06 2.17 4.41
CA THR A 104 0.59 3.16 5.36
C THR A 104 0.75 2.64 6.77
N HIS A 105 -0.04 1.64 7.18
CA HIS A 105 0.24 0.86 8.41
C HIS A 105 1.69 0.36 8.41
N TYR A 106 2.15 -0.16 7.27
CA TYR A 106 3.53 -0.61 7.10
C TYR A 106 4.54 0.53 7.30
N PHE A 107 4.28 1.69 6.69
CA PHE A 107 5.11 2.89 6.85
C PHE A 107 5.19 3.38 8.30
N TYR A 108 4.05 3.46 8.99
CA TYR A 108 3.97 3.91 10.38
C TYR A 108 4.60 2.91 11.35
N ASP A 109 4.44 1.60 11.11
CA ASP A 109 5.09 0.54 11.88
C ASP A 109 6.62 0.59 11.73
N LEU A 110 7.13 0.90 10.53
CA LEU A 110 8.57 0.98 10.28
C LEU A 110 9.21 2.17 10.97
N LEU A 111 8.53 3.31 10.94
CA LEU A 111 8.97 4.53 11.60
C LEU A 111 8.68 4.53 13.10
N GLY A 112 7.79 3.65 13.58
CA GLY A 112 7.29 3.67 14.96
C GLY A 112 6.58 4.99 15.27
N ALA A 113 5.77 5.47 14.33
CA ALA A 113 5.07 6.74 14.42
C ALA A 113 3.56 6.55 14.53
N SER A 114 2.88 7.35 15.34
CA SER A 114 1.42 7.27 15.52
C SER A 114 0.80 8.64 15.75
N TYR A 115 -0.45 8.80 15.29
CA TYR A 115 -1.27 9.99 15.51
C TYR A 115 -2.31 9.72 16.59
N THR A 116 -2.41 10.62 17.57
CA THR A 116 -3.29 10.47 18.73
C THR A 116 -4.45 11.46 18.78
N PHE A 117 -4.52 12.42 17.84
CA PHE A 117 -5.60 13.41 17.81
C PHE A 117 -6.91 12.86 17.23
N LYS A 118 -8.02 13.49 17.64
CA LYS A 118 -9.38 13.18 17.16
C LYS A 118 -9.51 13.49 15.68
N SER A 119 -9.93 12.51 14.90
CA SER A 119 -10.09 12.69 13.45
C SER A 119 -10.97 11.60 12.87
N TRP A 120 -11.63 11.93 11.76
CA TRP A 120 -12.12 10.93 10.83
C TRP A 120 -10.92 10.16 10.27
N ARG A 121 -10.98 8.83 10.27
CA ARG A 121 -9.86 7.97 9.86
C ARG A 121 -10.24 7.06 8.69
N LEU A 122 -9.26 6.78 7.85
CA LEU A 122 -9.30 5.76 6.81
C LEU A 122 -8.05 4.91 6.98
N ASN A 123 -8.20 3.59 7.13
CA ASN A 123 -7.09 2.67 7.45
C ASN A 123 -6.25 3.14 8.67
N ASP A 124 -6.93 3.59 9.73
CA ASP A 124 -6.34 4.18 10.95
C ASP A 124 -5.53 5.47 10.77
N VAL A 125 -5.46 6.02 9.56
CA VAL A 125 -4.79 7.29 9.26
C VAL A 125 -5.80 8.44 9.24
N PRO A 126 -5.55 9.54 9.98
CA PRO A 126 -6.40 10.73 9.96
C PRO A 126 -6.61 11.30 8.55
N ILE A 127 -7.86 11.52 8.15
CA ILE A 127 -8.21 12.02 6.81
C ILE A 127 -7.70 13.44 6.57
N THR A 128 -7.62 14.25 7.63
CA THR A 128 -7.02 15.59 7.60
C THR A 128 -5.62 15.61 7.02
N LEU A 129 -4.83 14.54 7.25
CA LEU A 129 -3.45 14.47 6.75
C LEU A 129 -3.43 14.46 5.23
N TYR A 130 -4.32 13.74 4.56
CA TYR A 130 -4.40 13.75 3.10
C TYR A 130 -4.58 15.16 2.53
N PHE A 131 -5.47 15.95 3.13
CA PHE A 131 -5.71 17.33 2.71
C PHE A 131 -4.51 18.23 3.01
N MET A 132 -3.90 18.12 4.19
CA MET A 132 -2.67 18.85 4.50
C MET A 132 -1.55 18.46 3.53
N THR A 133 -1.30 17.16 3.32
CA THR A 133 -0.33 16.63 2.37
C THR A 133 -0.56 17.20 0.98
N HIS A 134 -1.82 17.35 0.54
CA HIS A 134 -2.13 17.94 -0.76
C HIS A 134 -1.59 19.37 -0.88
N ALA A 135 -1.83 20.22 0.12
CA ALA A 135 -1.32 21.61 0.14
C ALA A 135 0.22 21.66 0.17
N TYR A 136 0.84 20.83 1.01
CA TYR A 136 2.29 20.66 1.07
C TYR A 136 2.88 20.18 -0.26
N PHE A 137 2.27 19.20 -0.90
CA PHE A 137 2.76 18.64 -2.15
C PHE A 137 2.61 19.63 -3.32
N CYS A 138 1.54 20.43 -3.36
CA CYS A 138 1.43 21.55 -4.31
C CYS A 138 2.63 22.49 -4.19
N PHE A 139 3.04 22.80 -2.95
CA PHE A 139 4.19 23.67 -2.69
C PHE A 139 5.52 23.01 -3.08
N TYR A 140 5.82 21.82 -2.54
CA TYR A 140 7.10 21.15 -2.71
C TYR A 140 7.41 20.79 -4.15
N HIS A 141 6.43 20.23 -4.85
CA HIS A 141 6.64 19.84 -6.25
C HIS A 141 6.85 21.08 -7.11
N THR A 142 6.13 22.18 -6.84
CA THR A 142 6.35 23.44 -7.56
C THR A 142 7.73 24.02 -7.29
N LEU A 143 8.16 24.10 -6.03
CA LEU A 143 9.50 24.55 -5.68
C LEU A 143 10.57 23.66 -6.33
N SER A 144 10.32 22.35 -6.37
CA SER A 144 11.21 21.38 -7.02
C SER A 144 11.33 21.62 -8.53
N ASN A 145 10.22 21.96 -9.20
CA ASN A 145 10.22 22.24 -10.64
C ASN A 145 11.13 23.41 -10.99
N LEU A 146 11.06 24.50 -10.21
CA LEU A 146 11.90 25.68 -10.40
C LEU A 146 13.40 25.31 -10.31
N ALA A 147 13.78 24.54 -9.30
CA ALA A 147 15.16 24.09 -9.11
C ALA A 147 15.63 23.14 -10.22
N LEU A 148 14.83 22.12 -10.55
CA LEU A 148 15.15 21.14 -11.59
C LEU A 148 15.28 21.80 -12.97
N ARG A 149 14.41 22.75 -13.30
CA ARG A 149 14.48 23.53 -14.54
C ARG A 149 15.77 24.33 -14.63
N ARG A 150 16.13 25.03 -13.55
CA ARG A 150 17.36 25.83 -13.48
C ARG A 150 18.62 24.98 -13.66
N LEU A 151 18.64 23.79 -13.04
CA LEU A 151 19.74 22.83 -13.15
C LEU A 151 19.82 22.21 -14.55
N ARG A 152 18.69 21.83 -15.13
CA ARG A 152 18.61 21.30 -16.50
C ARG A 152 19.22 22.27 -17.50
N HIS A 153 18.92 23.56 -17.38
CA HIS A 153 19.52 24.59 -18.22
C HIS A 153 21.01 24.80 -17.91
N ALA A 154 21.41 24.80 -16.64
CA ALA A 154 22.81 24.97 -16.25
C ALA A 154 23.73 23.88 -16.83
N PHE A 155 23.24 22.64 -16.92
CA PHE A 155 23.99 21.48 -17.42
C PHE A 155 23.60 21.06 -18.84
N GLN A 156 22.96 21.94 -19.62
CA GLN A 156 22.48 21.59 -20.96
C GLN A 156 23.62 21.28 -21.95
N THR A 157 24.77 21.94 -21.79
CA THR A 157 25.97 21.76 -22.62
C THR A 157 26.91 20.67 -22.12
N SER A 158 26.63 20.09 -20.94
CA SER A 158 27.45 19.03 -20.35
C SER A 158 27.17 17.66 -20.96
N SER A 159 28.09 16.72 -20.74
CA SER A 159 27.90 15.32 -21.16
C SER A 159 26.66 14.69 -20.51
N ARG A 160 26.04 13.72 -21.19
CA ARG A 160 24.82 13.05 -20.71
C ARG A 160 25.00 12.47 -19.30
N LEU A 161 26.15 11.83 -19.04
CA LEU A 161 26.46 11.24 -17.74
C LEU A 161 26.48 12.31 -16.65
N TYR A 162 27.22 13.39 -16.86
CA TYR A 162 27.33 14.47 -15.87
C TYR A 162 25.98 15.14 -15.59
N ARG A 163 25.18 15.38 -16.64
CA ARG A 163 23.84 15.95 -16.49
C ARG A 163 22.91 15.04 -15.67
N VAL A 164 22.88 13.74 -15.97
CA VAL A 164 22.05 12.77 -15.23
C VAL A 164 22.50 12.66 -13.77
N SER A 165 23.82 12.57 -13.52
CA SER A 165 24.36 12.51 -12.16
C SER A 165 24.06 13.78 -11.36
N ALA A 166 24.23 14.96 -11.96
CA ALA A 166 23.93 16.24 -11.32
C ALA A 166 22.43 16.38 -10.99
N MET A 167 21.54 15.97 -11.92
CA MET A 167 20.11 15.95 -11.67
C MET A 167 19.73 14.96 -10.57
N GLY A 168 20.29 13.74 -10.59
CA GLY A 168 20.05 12.72 -9.57
C GLY A 168 20.48 13.19 -8.17
N LEU A 169 21.68 13.78 -8.06
CA LEU A 169 22.16 14.35 -6.82
C LEU A 169 21.27 15.49 -6.31
N ALA A 170 20.82 16.37 -7.21
CA ALA A 170 19.93 17.46 -6.83
C ALA A 170 18.57 16.96 -6.32
N VAL A 171 17.95 16.00 -7.02
CA VAL A 171 16.70 15.35 -6.56
C VAL A 171 16.91 14.74 -5.19
N PHE A 172 18.00 14.00 -4.98
CA PHE A 172 18.31 13.40 -3.68
C PHE A 172 18.41 14.45 -2.57
N LEU A 173 19.19 15.52 -2.77
CA LEU A 173 19.39 16.57 -1.79
C LEU A 173 18.08 17.32 -1.48
N MET A 174 17.30 17.65 -2.51
CA MET A 174 16.01 18.32 -2.34
C MET A 174 15.00 17.45 -1.60
N ALA A 175 14.90 16.17 -1.98
CA ALA A 175 14.03 15.20 -1.33
C ALA A 175 14.38 15.02 0.14
N TYR A 176 15.66 14.84 0.43
CA TYR A 176 16.15 14.70 1.80
C TYR A 176 15.90 15.96 2.64
N THR A 177 16.17 17.14 2.08
CA THR A 177 15.90 18.42 2.76
C THR A 177 14.41 18.58 3.06
N THR A 178 13.54 18.26 2.09
CA THR A 178 12.08 18.32 2.26
C THR A 178 11.63 17.36 3.37
N ALA A 179 12.12 16.12 3.35
CA ALA A 179 11.79 15.12 4.35
C ALA A 179 12.25 15.48 5.76
N ILE A 180 13.44 16.07 5.92
CA ILE A 180 13.90 16.58 7.23
C ILE A 180 12.99 17.71 7.70
N MET A 181 12.70 18.70 6.85
CA MET A 181 11.88 19.85 7.23
C MET A 181 10.48 19.42 7.67
N GLU A 182 9.89 18.46 6.98
CA GLU A 182 8.64 17.84 7.40
C GLU A 182 8.77 17.11 8.73
N THR A 183 9.77 16.24 8.86
CA THR A 183 9.99 15.49 10.10
C THR A 183 10.16 16.43 11.30
N LEU A 184 10.89 17.54 11.13
CA LEU A 184 11.02 18.59 12.14
C LEU A 184 9.69 19.27 12.43
N THR A 185 8.90 19.60 11.41
CA THR A 185 7.60 20.27 11.59
C THR A 185 6.62 19.38 12.36
N ILE A 186 6.55 18.10 12.01
CA ILE A 186 5.60 17.16 12.63
C ILE A 186 6.10 16.70 14.02
N ALA A 187 7.41 16.58 14.24
CA ALA A 187 7.96 16.18 15.55
C ALA A 187 7.70 17.19 16.69
N HIS A 188 7.39 18.44 16.36
CA HIS A 188 6.98 19.45 17.34
C HIS A 188 5.48 19.42 17.64
N PHE A 189 4.70 18.63 16.89
CA PHE A 189 3.27 18.49 17.13
C PHE A 189 3.01 17.49 18.27
N PRO A 190 2.31 17.87 19.36
CA PRO A 190 2.19 17.04 20.57
C PRO A 190 1.41 15.73 20.34
N TYR A 191 0.56 15.69 19.32
CA TYR A 191 -0.25 14.52 18.97
C TYR A 191 0.40 13.59 17.93
N TYR A 192 1.69 13.78 17.68
CA TYR A 192 2.49 12.88 16.86
C TYR A 192 3.71 12.38 17.64
N THR A 193 3.75 11.07 17.88
CA THR A 193 4.79 10.47 18.72
C THR A 193 5.70 9.58 17.88
N PHE A 194 7.01 9.77 18.05
CA PHE A 194 8.05 8.86 17.59
C PHE A 194 8.61 8.07 18.77
N ARG A 195 8.85 6.77 18.59
CA ARG A 195 9.56 5.94 19.59
C ARG A 195 11.00 6.40 19.82
N ASP A 196 11.73 6.70 18.76
CA ASP A 196 13.10 7.24 18.79
C ASP A 196 13.23 8.45 17.87
N ARG A 197 13.23 9.65 18.45
CA ARG A 197 13.31 10.92 17.71
C ARG A 197 14.65 11.08 16.99
N GLN A 198 15.75 10.58 17.57
CA GLN A 198 17.09 10.75 17.00
C GLN A 198 17.28 9.89 15.75
N GLN A 199 16.80 8.64 15.80
CA GLN A 199 16.80 7.77 14.62
C GLN A 199 15.82 8.26 13.56
N MET A 200 14.69 8.82 13.95
CA MET A 200 13.76 9.42 13.00
C MET A 200 14.40 10.59 12.24
N TYR A 201 15.09 11.50 12.93
CA TYR A 201 15.71 12.64 12.26
C TYR A 201 16.83 12.26 11.28
N THR A 202 17.52 11.14 11.53
CA THR A 202 18.67 10.70 10.71
C THR A 202 18.24 9.69 9.64
N ILE A 203 17.82 8.50 10.06
CA ILE A 203 17.50 7.37 9.19
C ILE A 203 16.04 7.48 8.70
N GLY A 204 15.12 7.92 9.56
CA GLY A 204 13.71 8.10 9.22
C GLY A 204 13.48 9.18 8.16
N SER A 205 14.22 10.29 8.20
CA SER A 205 14.18 11.32 7.16
C SER A 205 14.66 10.79 5.80
N LEU A 206 15.65 9.90 5.77
CA LEU A 206 16.11 9.26 4.54
C LEU A 206 15.06 8.30 3.99
N PHE A 207 14.42 7.52 4.85
CA PHE A 207 13.28 6.67 4.48
C PHE A 207 12.13 7.52 3.93
N TYR A 208 11.79 8.63 4.58
CA TYR A 208 10.72 9.49 4.13
C TYR A 208 11.06 10.22 2.81
N ALA A 209 12.35 10.52 2.57
CA ALA A 209 12.82 11.11 1.31
C ALA A 209 12.53 10.24 0.07
N ILE A 210 12.31 8.93 0.23
CA ILE A 210 11.94 8.01 -0.86
C ILE A 210 10.69 8.50 -1.60
N TYR A 211 9.72 9.07 -0.89
CA TYR A 211 8.52 9.64 -1.50
C TYR A 211 8.85 10.68 -2.57
N PHE A 212 9.84 11.53 -2.28
CA PHE A 212 10.19 12.66 -3.13
C PHE A 212 11.17 12.30 -4.26
N TRP A 213 11.91 11.18 -4.14
CA TRP A 213 12.86 10.74 -5.18
C TRP A 213 12.20 10.45 -6.52
N PHE A 214 11.02 9.82 -6.50
CA PHE A 214 10.24 9.60 -7.72
C PHE A 214 9.29 10.74 -8.02
N SER A 215 8.67 11.32 -7.00
CA SER A 215 7.58 12.28 -7.20
C SER A 215 8.07 13.56 -7.88
N PHE A 216 9.21 14.12 -7.46
CA PHE A 216 9.77 15.36 -8.03
C PHE A 216 10.07 15.23 -9.53
N PRO A 217 10.90 14.29 -10.00
CA PRO A 217 11.19 14.19 -11.43
C PRO A 217 9.95 13.81 -12.25
N MET A 218 9.05 12.96 -11.75
CA MET A 218 7.87 12.56 -12.52
C MET A 218 6.85 13.70 -12.66
N TYR A 219 6.59 14.44 -11.59
CA TYR A 219 5.74 15.63 -11.63
C TYR A 219 6.35 16.73 -12.51
N PHE A 220 7.67 16.90 -12.46
CA PHE A 220 8.38 17.92 -13.24
C PHE A 220 8.11 17.82 -14.74
N TRP A 221 8.01 16.62 -15.31
CA TRP A 221 7.84 16.43 -16.75
C TRP A 221 6.46 16.79 -17.30
N MET A 222 5.45 16.87 -16.43
CA MET A 222 4.09 17.17 -16.84
C MET A 222 3.98 18.55 -17.47
N ASP A 223 3.58 18.62 -18.75
CA ASP A 223 3.49 19.84 -19.55
C ASP A 223 4.79 20.68 -19.60
N GLU A 224 5.96 20.06 -19.41
CA GLU A 224 7.24 20.75 -19.50
C GLU A 224 7.65 20.97 -20.96
N ASP A 225 7.97 19.87 -21.66
CA ASP A 225 8.38 19.89 -23.07
C ASP A 225 7.20 19.58 -24.02
N LYS A 226 6.26 18.75 -23.56
CA LYS A 226 5.10 18.29 -24.33
C LYS A 226 3.87 18.33 -23.44
N ALA A 227 2.76 18.79 -24.00
CA ALA A 227 1.48 18.78 -23.30
C ALA A 227 1.02 17.33 -23.05
N TRP A 228 0.67 17.04 -21.81
CA TRP A 228 0.15 15.75 -21.36
C TRP A 228 -1.37 15.71 -21.44
N SER A 229 -1.91 14.52 -21.70
CA SER A 229 -3.31 14.22 -21.41
C SER A 229 -3.51 14.02 -19.90
N ILE A 230 -4.76 14.10 -19.44
CA ILE A 230 -5.09 13.78 -18.04
C ILE A 230 -4.77 12.33 -17.69
N TRP A 231 -4.89 11.41 -18.66
CA TRP A 231 -4.52 10.01 -18.46
C TRP A 231 -3.02 9.81 -18.24
N GLN A 232 -2.18 10.58 -18.94
CA GLN A 232 -0.73 10.53 -18.70
C GLN A 232 -0.38 11.05 -17.30
N ALA A 233 -1.08 12.09 -16.81
CA ALA A 233 -0.92 12.56 -15.44
C ALA A 233 -1.32 11.49 -14.42
N ILE A 234 -2.47 10.83 -14.62
CA ILE A 234 -2.95 9.73 -13.77
C ILE A 234 -1.96 8.57 -13.77
N GLN A 235 -1.57 8.07 -14.94
CA GLN A 235 -0.59 6.98 -15.08
C GLN A 235 0.75 7.32 -14.42
N SER A 236 1.23 8.55 -14.60
CA SER A 236 2.45 9.02 -13.97
C SER A 236 2.34 9.05 -12.44
N SER A 237 1.22 9.53 -11.88
CA SER A 237 1.03 9.55 -10.42
C SER A 237 0.96 8.13 -9.82
N LEU A 238 0.31 7.19 -10.52
CA LEU A 238 0.27 5.77 -10.13
C LEU A 238 1.66 5.13 -10.21
N ALA A 239 2.41 5.39 -11.28
CA ALA A 239 3.77 4.89 -11.45
C ALA A 239 4.73 5.46 -10.40
N ALA A 240 4.59 6.75 -10.03
CA ALA A 240 5.35 7.35 -8.94
C ALA A 240 5.02 6.65 -7.61
N GLY A 241 3.73 6.44 -7.31
CA GLY A 241 3.28 5.70 -6.14
C GLY A 241 3.86 4.28 -6.09
N MET A 242 3.83 3.55 -7.22
CA MET A 242 4.39 2.21 -7.33
C MET A 242 5.91 2.21 -7.10
N GLY A 243 6.64 3.16 -7.68
CA GLY A 243 8.08 3.32 -7.46
C GLY A 243 8.43 3.55 -5.99
N VAL A 244 7.65 4.40 -5.31
CA VAL A 244 7.77 4.60 -3.86
C VAL A 244 7.53 3.31 -3.11
N THR A 245 6.41 2.60 -3.37
CA THR A 245 6.11 1.35 -2.65
C THR A 245 7.18 0.28 -2.84
N ILE A 246 7.77 0.17 -4.04
CA ILE A 246 8.86 -0.79 -4.31
C ILE A 246 10.10 -0.44 -3.50
N LEU A 247 10.50 0.84 -3.44
CA LEU A 247 11.67 1.24 -2.64
C LEU A 247 11.43 1.12 -1.14
N LEU A 248 10.22 1.41 -0.66
CA LEU A 248 9.87 1.19 0.74
C LEU A 248 9.92 -0.31 1.09
N ASP A 249 9.50 -1.19 0.18
CA ASP A 249 9.60 -2.64 0.39
C ASP A 249 11.06 -3.14 0.27
N PHE A 250 11.89 -2.55 -0.60
CA PHE A 250 13.32 -2.83 -0.58
C PHE A 250 13.97 -2.39 0.75
N TRP A 251 13.63 -1.20 1.24
CA TRP A 251 14.11 -0.70 2.52
C TRP A 251 13.73 -1.64 3.67
N ARG A 252 12.47 -2.07 3.71
CA ARG A 252 11.99 -3.12 4.60
C ARG A 252 12.90 -4.34 4.62
N LEU A 253 13.21 -4.85 3.43
CA LEU A 253 13.92 -6.12 3.28
C LEU A 253 15.41 -5.98 3.61
N ALA A 254 16.00 -4.84 3.27
CA ALA A 254 17.42 -4.58 3.44
C ALA A 254 17.78 -4.06 4.86
N ILE A 255 16.99 -3.14 5.41
CA ILE A 255 17.30 -2.41 6.65
C ILE A 255 16.38 -2.85 7.79
N GLY A 256 15.08 -3.04 7.51
CA GLY A 256 14.08 -3.39 8.53
C GLY A 256 13.51 -2.16 9.26
N PRO A 257 12.72 -2.37 10.34
CA PRO A 257 12.10 -1.29 11.11
C PRO A 257 13.15 -0.46 11.84
N ILE A 258 12.96 0.86 11.81
CA ILE A 258 13.87 1.85 12.44
C ILE A 258 13.64 1.87 13.97
N SER A 259 12.42 1.54 14.40
CA SER A 259 12.14 1.30 15.82
C SER A 259 12.40 -0.17 16.13
N ALA A 260 13.42 -0.46 16.96
CA ALA A 260 13.65 -1.80 17.47
C ALA A 260 12.38 -2.28 18.20
N THR A 261 11.71 -3.30 17.67
CA THR A 261 10.59 -3.94 18.36
C THR A 261 11.16 -4.67 19.57
N THR A 262 10.79 -4.27 20.79
CA THR A 262 10.75 -5.22 21.90
C THR A 262 9.89 -6.43 21.47
N PRO A 263 10.18 -7.65 21.94
CA PRO A 263 9.51 -8.86 21.47
C PRO A 263 7.98 -8.89 21.64
N ASP A 264 7.41 -8.06 22.52
CA ASP A 264 6.00 -8.07 22.92
C ASP A 264 5.04 -7.26 22.04
N ASP A 265 5.54 -6.40 21.13
CA ASP A 265 4.72 -5.32 20.54
C ASP A 265 4.25 -5.55 19.09
N ARG A 266 4.38 -6.76 18.53
CA ARG A 266 4.00 -7.01 17.12
C ARG A 266 2.53 -7.45 16.99
N PRO A 267 1.71 -6.81 16.13
CA PRO A 267 0.41 -7.34 15.77
C PRO A 267 0.52 -8.71 15.09
N SER A 268 -0.40 -9.58 15.46
CA SER A 268 -0.56 -10.96 15.03
C SER A 268 -0.97 -11.07 13.55
N GLY A 269 -0.30 -11.92 12.77
CA GLY A 269 -1.04 -12.82 11.87
C GLY A 269 -0.89 -12.73 10.36
N LEU A 270 -0.05 -11.88 9.74
CA LEU A 270 0.18 -11.98 8.28
C LEU A 270 1.66 -12.03 7.87
N CYS A 271 2.00 -13.10 7.14
CA CYS A 271 3.29 -13.31 6.50
C CYS A 271 3.10 -13.26 4.98
N THR A 272 3.47 -12.14 4.36
CA THR A 272 3.61 -12.05 2.90
C THR A 272 5.05 -12.40 2.55
N VAL A 273 5.25 -13.47 1.76
CA VAL A 273 6.57 -13.98 1.39
C VAL A 273 6.96 -13.45 0.02
N GLN A 274 8.09 -12.74 -0.07
CA GLN A 274 8.91 -12.66 -1.28
C GLN A 274 10.39 -12.84 -0.93
N SER A 275 11.08 -13.58 -1.80
CA SER A 275 12.44 -14.12 -1.76
C SER A 275 13.50 -13.01 -1.86
N PRO A 276 14.51 -12.93 -0.96
CA PRO A 276 15.29 -14.02 -0.35
C PRO A 276 15.29 -13.93 1.19
N GLY A 277 14.32 -14.60 1.81
CA GLY A 277 14.14 -14.56 3.26
C GLY A 277 13.51 -15.81 3.87
N LEU A 278 13.60 -16.98 3.21
CA LEU A 278 12.97 -18.22 3.70
C LEU A 278 13.36 -18.55 5.15
N GLY A 279 14.62 -18.30 5.54
CA GLY A 279 15.09 -18.52 6.92
C GLY A 279 14.45 -17.65 8.00
N ARG A 280 13.74 -16.57 7.65
CA ARG A 280 13.03 -15.69 8.60
C ARG A 280 11.55 -16.04 8.77
N CYS A 281 10.96 -16.84 7.89
CA CYS A 281 9.56 -17.28 8.02
C CYS A 281 9.40 -18.40 9.05
N THR A 282 10.38 -19.32 9.13
CA THR A 282 10.43 -20.35 10.19
C THR A 282 10.50 -19.74 11.59
N GLN A 283 11.20 -18.61 11.76
CA GLN A 283 11.27 -17.87 13.03
C GLN A 283 9.94 -17.25 13.48
N ARG A 284 8.86 -17.28 12.68
CA ARG A 284 7.55 -16.74 13.06
C ARG A 284 6.49 -17.81 13.29
N ILE A 285 6.72 -19.05 12.90
CA ILE A 285 5.89 -20.20 13.27
C ILE A 285 6.30 -20.60 14.69
N HIS A 286 5.72 -19.91 15.67
CA HIS A 286 5.96 -20.17 17.08
C HIS A 286 4.82 -20.99 17.67
N PRO A 287 5.12 -21.97 18.54
CA PRO A 287 4.08 -22.65 19.31
C PRO A 287 3.22 -21.65 20.09
N GLY A 288 1.90 -21.77 20.00
CA GLY A 288 0.93 -20.90 20.66
C GLY A 288 0.51 -19.65 19.86
N ARG A 289 0.93 -19.51 18.60
CA ARG A 289 0.51 -18.42 17.72
C ARG A 289 -0.10 -18.97 16.43
N PRO A 290 -1.42 -18.76 16.18
CA PRO A 290 -2.07 -19.26 14.98
C PRO A 290 -1.48 -18.63 13.71
N PHE A 291 -1.22 -19.47 12.71
CA PHE A 291 -0.68 -19.10 11.41
C PHE A 291 -1.62 -19.56 10.30
N LEU A 292 -1.94 -18.69 9.34
CA LEU A 292 -2.72 -19.03 8.15
C LEU A 292 -1.91 -18.75 6.88
N GLY A 293 -1.51 -19.80 6.17
CA GLY A 293 -0.94 -19.72 4.83
C GLY A 293 -2.03 -19.71 3.75
N ILE A 294 -1.95 -18.81 2.76
CA ILE A 294 -2.92 -18.74 1.66
C ILE A 294 -2.19 -18.89 0.32
N CYS A 295 -2.68 -19.79 -0.54
CA CYS A 295 -2.15 -20.10 -1.86
C CYS A 295 -0.64 -20.42 -1.82
N LEU A 296 0.22 -19.49 -2.22
CA LEU A 296 1.67 -19.64 -2.11
C LEU A 296 2.11 -19.88 -0.65
N GLY A 297 1.40 -19.32 0.33
CA GLY A 297 1.65 -19.56 1.74
C GLY A 297 1.51 -21.04 2.14
N LEU A 298 0.59 -21.78 1.51
CA LEU A 298 0.49 -23.24 1.69
C LEU A 298 1.67 -23.95 1.01
N GLN A 299 1.98 -23.59 -0.24
CA GLN A 299 3.04 -24.24 -1.03
C GLN A 299 4.41 -24.10 -0.39
N LEU A 300 4.68 -22.97 0.27
CA LEU A 300 5.92 -22.73 0.99
C LEU A 300 6.12 -23.67 2.19
N LEU A 301 5.06 -24.25 2.77
CA LEU A 301 5.20 -25.18 3.89
C LEU A 301 5.76 -26.54 3.45
N PHE A 302 5.64 -26.89 2.17
CA PHE A 302 6.17 -28.13 1.60
C PHE A 302 7.69 -28.10 1.44
N GLU A 303 8.30 -29.23 1.07
CA GLU A 303 9.75 -29.35 0.84
C GLU A 303 10.22 -28.52 -0.35
N GLY A 304 9.36 -28.28 -1.34
CA GLY A 304 9.68 -27.39 -2.45
C GLY A 304 8.62 -27.39 -3.56
N SER A 305 8.94 -26.73 -4.65
CA SER A 305 8.12 -26.68 -5.87
C SER A 305 9.00 -26.92 -7.10
N GLU A 306 8.41 -27.50 -8.15
CA GLU A 306 9.03 -27.64 -9.48
C GLU A 306 8.99 -26.33 -10.29
N GLU A 307 8.25 -25.33 -9.81
CA GLU A 307 8.17 -24.02 -10.45
C GLU A 307 9.55 -23.37 -10.61
N ASN A 308 9.76 -22.66 -11.72
CA ASN A 308 11.02 -21.96 -12.05
C ASN A 308 12.29 -22.85 -12.05
N GLY A 309 12.15 -24.13 -12.39
CA GLY A 309 13.28 -25.06 -12.46
C GLY A 309 13.68 -25.68 -11.12
N GLY A 310 12.81 -25.55 -10.10
CA GLY A 310 13.00 -26.14 -8.79
C GLY A 310 13.36 -25.09 -7.72
N VAL A 311 12.51 -24.97 -6.71
CA VAL A 311 12.74 -24.11 -5.54
C VAL A 311 12.50 -24.90 -4.25
N GLU A 312 13.31 -24.63 -3.24
CA GLU A 312 13.15 -25.23 -1.90
C GLU A 312 12.15 -24.44 -1.07
N GLY A 313 11.32 -25.17 -0.32
CA GLY A 313 10.34 -24.63 0.62
C GLY A 313 10.85 -24.64 2.05
N LEU A 314 9.93 -24.52 3.01
CA LEU A 314 10.24 -24.56 4.45
C LEU A 314 10.47 -25.98 4.96
N GLY A 315 10.03 -27.00 4.21
CA GLY A 315 10.23 -28.41 4.57
C GLY A 315 9.49 -28.86 5.83
N LEU A 316 8.36 -28.20 6.15
CA LEU A 316 7.52 -28.60 7.29
C LEU A 316 6.59 -29.76 6.92
N ILE A 317 6.13 -29.79 5.67
CA ILE A 317 5.24 -30.81 5.13
C ILE A 317 6.00 -31.63 4.08
N PRO A 318 6.07 -32.97 4.20
CA PRO A 318 6.67 -33.81 3.18
C PRO A 318 5.97 -33.68 1.82
N GLY A 319 6.76 -33.67 0.74
CA GLY A 319 6.26 -33.59 -0.63
C GLY A 319 6.62 -32.29 -1.32
N ARG A 320 6.45 -32.28 -2.65
CA ARG A 320 6.76 -31.13 -3.51
C ARG A 320 5.56 -30.74 -4.36
N CYS A 321 5.43 -29.44 -4.61
CA CYS A 321 4.41 -28.91 -5.50
C CYS A 321 4.82 -29.14 -6.96
N ALA A 322 3.92 -29.75 -7.73
CA ALA A 322 4.13 -30.06 -9.15
C ALA A 322 3.10 -29.36 -10.02
N ALA A 323 3.39 -29.24 -11.32
CA ALA A 323 2.48 -28.62 -12.28
C ALA A 323 1.22 -29.47 -12.46
N LEU A 324 0.06 -28.80 -12.54
CA LEU A 324 -1.23 -29.44 -12.79
C LEU A 324 -1.28 -29.89 -14.26
N SER A 325 -1.04 -31.18 -14.51
CA SER A 325 -0.65 -31.68 -15.84
C SER A 325 -1.77 -32.38 -16.64
N SER A 326 -2.95 -32.60 -16.06
CA SER A 326 -4.06 -33.34 -16.68
C SER A 326 -5.29 -32.46 -16.95
N LEU A 327 -5.15 -31.43 -17.79
CA LEU A 327 -6.26 -30.52 -18.12
C LEU A 327 -7.07 -30.97 -19.35
N PRO A 328 -8.42 -31.04 -19.26
CA PRO A 328 -9.29 -31.18 -20.44
C PRO A 328 -9.40 -29.91 -21.31
N TRP A 329 -8.91 -28.78 -20.82
CA TRP A 329 -8.96 -27.46 -21.46
C TRP A 329 -7.57 -26.80 -21.44
N PRO A 330 -7.28 -25.85 -22.36
CA PRO A 330 -5.97 -25.22 -22.42
C PRO A 330 -5.57 -24.59 -21.07
N PRO A 331 -4.27 -24.58 -20.71
CA PRO A 331 -3.74 -23.98 -19.47
C PRO A 331 -4.04 -22.48 -19.26
N SER A 332 -4.76 -21.85 -20.19
CA SER A 332 -5.00 -20.42 -20.29
C SER A 332 -6.19 -19.91 -19.47
N THR A 333 -6.77 -20.72 -18.58
CA THR A 333 -7.88 -20.27 -17.71
C THR A 333 -7.64 -20.67 -16.25
N PRO A 334 -6.71 -19.99 -15.54
CA PRO A 334 -6.26 -20.38 -14.20
C PRO A 334 -7.22 -19.90 -13.09
N TYR A 335 -8.52 -19.81 -13.36
CA TYR A 335 -9.50 -19.34 -12.38
C TYR A 335 -10.70 -20.29 -12.38
N TRP A 336 -11.01 -20.85 -11.23
CA TRP A 336 -12.21 -21.68 -11.09
C TRP A 336 -12.72 -21.71 -9.64
N LEU A 337 -14.03 -21.95 -9.52
CA LEU A 337 -14.68 -22.30 -8.27
C LEU A 337 -14.71 -23.82 -8.20
N ASN A 338 -14.05 -24.40 -7.18
CA ASN A 338 -14.01 -25.85 -7.01
C ASN A 338 -14.64 -26.30 -5.69
N ASP A 339 -15.15 -27.52 -5.71
CA ASP A 339 -15.69 -28.18 -4.53
C ASP A 339 -14.54 -28.59 -3.58
N LEU A 340 -14.80 -28.58 -2.27
CA LEU A 340 -13.84 -28.99 -1.25
C LEU A 340 -14.26 -30.32 -0.66
N ASP A 341 -13.44 -31.35 -0.85
CA ASP A 341 -13.63 -32.67 -0.25
C ASP A 341 -12.94 -32.69 1.11
N GLN A 342 -13.73 -32.53 2.18
CA GLN A 342 -13.20 -32.54 3.54
C GLN A 342 -12.79 -33.96 3.93
N TRP A 343 -11.49 -34.16 4.13
CA TRP A 343 -10.92 -35.43 4.59
C TRP A 343 -10.95 -35.54 6.11
N LYS A 344 -10.79 -34.42 6.83
CA LYS A 344 -10.82 -34.36 8.29
C LYS A 344 -11.75 -33.24 8.77
N ALA A 345 -12.52 -33.53 9.81
CA ALA A 345 -13.35 -32.54 10.46
C ALA A 345 -12.49 -31.40 11.02
N SER A 346 -12.85 -30.15 10.71
CA SER A 346 -12.09 -28.98 11.15
C SER A 346 -13.02 -27.81 11.40
N SER A 347 -12.82 -27.12 12.53
CA SER A 347 -13.49 -25.85 12.83
C SER A 347 -13.26 -24.81 11.73
N LEU A 348 -12.10 -24.83 11.08
CA LEU A 348 -11.76 -23.91 9.98
C LEU A 348 -12.68 -24.09 8.76
N LEU A 349 -13.10 -25.34 8.47
CA LEU A 349 -13.89 -25.69 7.29
C LEU A 349 -15.35 -26.03 7.63
N GLN A 350 -15.73 -25.94 8.90
CA GLN A 350 -17.06 -26.33 9.39
C GLN A 350 -18.19 -25.55 8.71
N SER A 351 -17.94 -24.28 8.41
CA SER A 351 -18.90 -23.44 7.73
C SER A 351 -19.03 -23.77 6.24
N VAL A 352 -18.05 -24.44 5.61
CA VAL A 352 -17.98 -24.53 4.14
C VAL A 352 -19.15 -25.32 3.55
N GLY A 353 -19.53 -26.47 4.13
CA GLY A 353 -20.59 -27.33 3.58
C GLY A 353 -20.33 -27.70 2.11
N ASP A 354 -21.38 -27.72 1.28
CA ASP A 354 -21.31 -28.01 -0.17
C ASP A 354 -20.91 -26.79 -1.02
N ARG A 355 -20.26 -25.78 -0.43
CA ARG A 355 -19.96 -24.51 -1.11
C ARG A 355 -18.58 -24.53 -1.74
N ARG A 356 -18.45 -23.83 -2.88
CA ARG A 356 -17.21 -23.77 -3.66
C ARG A 356 -16.24 -22.71 -3.17
N ALA A 357 -14.95 -23.00 -3.30
CA ALA A 357 -13.87 -22.06 -3.02
C ALA A 357 -13.16 -21.62 -4.31
N TYR A 358 -12.58 -20.42 -4.30
CA TYR A 358 -11.91 -19.81 -5.45
C TYR A 358 -10.43 -20.22 -5.52
N PHE A 359 -10.05 -20.90 -6.60
CA PHE A 359 -8.68 -21.33 -6.87
C PHE A 359 -8.07 -20.55 -8.03
N VAL A 360 -6.77 -20.24 -7.91
CA VAL A 360 -5.95 -19.66 -8.98
C VAL A 360 -4.49 -20.09 -8.82
N HIS A 361 -4.11 -21.20 -9.45
CA HIS A 361 -2.74 -21.72 -9.41
C HIS A 361 -2.46 -22.66 -10.58
N SER A 362 -1.19 -22.77 -10.98
CA SER A 362 -0.72 -23.75 -11.98
C SER A 362 0.03 -24.93 -11.36
N TYR A 363 0.38 -24.81 -10.08
CA TYR A 363 1.11 -25.81 -9.30
C TYR A 363 0.32 -26.19 -8.04
N CYS A 364 0.43 -27.43 -7.59
CA CYS A 364 -0.21 -27.90 -6.36
C CYS A 364 0.56 -29.06 -5.74
N ALA A 365 0.35 -29.28 -4.43
CA ALA A 365 0.79 -30.48 -3.76
C ALA A 365 -0.28 -31.58 -3.85
N THR A 366 0.15 -32.83 -3.97
CA THR A 366 -0.74 -34.00 -3.95
C THR A 366 -0.79 -34.62 -2.55
N PRO A 367 -1.94 -35.19 -2.15
CA PRO A 367 -2.02 -35.95 -0.91
C PRO A 367 -1.18 -37.22 -1.04
N THR A 368 -0.34 -37.49 -0.05
CA THR A 368 0.52 -38.68 0.03
C THR A 368 0.50 -39.25 1.45
N PRO A 369 0.86 -40.53 1.64
CA PRO A 369 0.96 -41.10 2.99
C PRO A 369 1.92 -40.34 3.93
N ALA A 370 2.90 -39.63 3.36
CA ALA A 370 3.88 -38.86 4.15
C ALA A 370 3.34 -37.51 4.66
N ASN A 371 2.28 -36.97 4.05
CA ASN A 371 1.67 -35.70 4.45
C ASN A 371 0.22 -35.82 4.93
N ASP A 372 -0.29 -37.05 5.05
CA ASP A 372 -1.68 -37.33 5.43
C ASP A 372 -2.06 -36.68 6.77
N ASP A 373 -1.15 -36.64 7.75
CA ASP A 373 -1.38 -35.99 9.05
C ASP A 373 -1.75 -34.51 8.92
N TRP A 374 -1.21 -33.82 7.91
CA TRP A 374 -1.44 -32.40 7.66
C TRP A 374 -2.72 -32.14 6.87
N VAL A 375 -3.16 -33.04 5.98
CA VAL A 375 -4.24 -32.75 5.02
C VAL A 375 -5.60 -32.66 5.74
N LEU A 376 -6.27 -31.52 5.56
CA LEU A 376 -7.65 -31.30 6.03
C LEU A 376 -8.69 -31.53 4.94
N ALA A 377 -8.41 -31.03 3.74
CA ALA A 377 -9.30 -31.15 2.60
C ALA A 377 -8.52 -31.26 1.30
N THR A 378 -9.06 -32.02 0.37
CA THR A 378 -8.60 -32.08 -1.01
C THR A 378 -9.60 -31.41 -1.94
N SER A 379 -9.19 -31.23 -3.18
CA SER A 379 -10.08 -30.84 -4.25
C SER A 379 -9.64 -31.55 -5.53
N HIS A 380 -10.56 -31.74 -6.45
CA HIS A 380 -10.31 -32.48 -7.68
C HIS A 380 -10.34 -31.55 -8.90
N TYR A 381 -9.25 -31.52 -9.66
CA TYR A 381 -9.25 -30.86 -10.98
C TYR A 381 -8.26 -31.56 -11.91
N GLY A 382 -8.75 -32.59 -12.63
CA GLY A 382 -7.92 -33.47 -13.47
C GLY A 382 -7.03 -34.44 -12.66
N MET A 383 -6.69 -34.07 -11.43
CA MET A 383 -6.03 -34.87 -10.41
C MET A 383 -6.44 -34.36 -9.02
N ASP A 384 -6.29 -35.20 -8.01
CA ASP A 384 -6.53 -34.81 -6.63
C ASP A 384 -5.35 -33.98 -6.10
N PHE A 385 -5.66 -32.87 -5.46
CA PHE A 385 -4.66 -31.99 -4.86
C PHE A 385 -5.10 -31.51 -3.48
N VAL A 386 -4.11 -31.11 -2.68
CA VAL A 386 -4.32 -30.62 -1.32
C VAL A 386 -4.95 -29.23 -1.39
N ALA A 387 -6.16 -29.09 -0.85
CA ALA A 387 -6.91 -27.83 -0.82
C ALA A 387 -6.74 -27.09 0.51
N ALA A 388 -6.60 -27.80 1.61
CA ALA A 388 -6.33 -27.22 2.93
C ALA A 388 -5.53 -28.18 3.81
N ILE A 389 -4.72 -27.62 4.71
CA ILE A 389 -3.92 -28.34 5.70
C ILE A 389 -4.05 -27.74 7.10
N ARG A 390 -3.80 -28.55 8.12
CA ARG A 390 -3.65 -28.11 9.51
C ARG A 390 -2.78 -29.08 10.31
N GLN A 391 -1.88 -28.51 11.10
CA GLN A 391 -1.25 -29.22 12.20
C GLN A 391 -0.92 -28.24 13.34
N GLY A 392 -1.47 -28.50 14.53
CA GLY A 392 -1.37 -27.57 15.66
C GLY A 392 -1.96 -26.21 15.32
N ASP A 393 -1.16 -25.16 15.50
CA ASP A 393 -1.50 -23.75 15.21
C ASP A 393 -1.27 -23.35 13.74
N VAL A 394 -0.74 -24.26 12.91
CA VAL A 394 -0.47 -24.00 11.49
C VAL A 394 -1.69 -24.43 10.69
N HIS A 395 -2.30 -23.49 9.99
CA HIS A 395 -3.36 -23.68 9.03
C HIS A 395 -2.90 -23.18 7.66
N ALA A 396 -3.32 -23.82 6.57
CA ALA A 396 -3.17 -23.21 5.25
C ALA A 396 -4.23 -23.67 4.25
N THR A 397 -4.51 -22.85 3.25
CA THR A 397 -5.46 -23.13 2.16
C THR A 397 -4.82 -22.86 0.81
N GLN A 398 -5.03 -23.73 -0.18
CA GLN A 398 -4.57 -23.53 -1.56
C GLN A 398 -5.48 -22.54 -2.30
N PHE A 399 -6.77 -22.52 -1.97
CA PHE A 399 -7.72 -21.52 -2.44
C PHE A 399 -7.53 -20.17 -1.72
N HIS A 400 -8.12 -19.13 -2.30
CA HIS A 400 -8.13 -17.76 -1.78
C HIS A 400 -9.44 -17.49 -1.03
N PRO A 401 -9.48 -17.61 0.31
CA PRO A 401 -10.69 -17.33 1.07
C PRO A 401 -11.17 -15.89 0.86
N GLU A 402 -10.26 -14.92 0.71
CA GLU A 402 -10.60 -13.52 0.46
C GLU A 402 -11.29 -13.29 -0.90
N LYS A 403 -11.19 -14.24 -1.84
CA LYS A 403 -11.85 -14.22 -3.15
C LYS A 403 -13.02 -15.20 -3.25
N SER A 404 -13.31 -15.95 -2.19
CA SER A 404 -14.35 -17.00 -2.17
C SER A 404 -15.70 -16.50 -1.63
N GLY A 405 -15.91 -15.19 -1.59
CA GLY A 405 -17.17 -14.58 -1.13
C GLY A 405 -17.54 -14.95 0.31
N PRO A 406 -18.83 -15.19 0.61
CA PRO A 406 -19.29 -15.53 1.96
C PRO A 406 -18.64 -16.79 2.56
N VAL A 407 -18.23 -17.75 1.71
CA VAL A 407 -17.58 -18.98 2.16
C VAL A 407 -16.22 -18.65 2.78
N GLY A 408 -15.41 -17.90 2.04
CA GLY A 408 -14.06 -17.59 2.49
C GLY A 408 -14.02 -16.57 3.63
N LEU A 409 -14.99 -15.65 3.71
CA LEU A 409 -15.16 -14.82 4.91
C LEU A 409 -15.43 -15.66 6.16
N ALA A 410 -16.27 -16.69 6.06
CA ALA A 410 -16.54 -17.60 7.18
C ALA A 410 -15.30 -18.41 7.60
N ILE A 411 -14.44 -18.79 6.64
CA ILE A 411 -13.16 -19.46 6.93
C ILE A 411 -12.20 -18.51 7.67
N ILE A 412 -12.07 -17.26 7.20
CA ILE A 412 -11.23 -16.25 7.85
C ILE A 412 -11.73 -15.96 9.26
N ASP A 413 -13.04 -15.77 9.44
CA ASP A 413 -13.65 -15.54 10.75
C ASP A 413 -13.43 -16.74 11.70
N SER A 414 -13.58 -17.97 11.19
CA SER A 414 -13.30 -19.18 11.99
C SER A 414 -11.84 -19.29 12.41
N PHE A 415 -10.90 -18.84 11.59
CA PHE A 415 -9.47 -18.79 11.93
C PHE A 415 -9.17 -17.70 12.97
N LEU A 416 -9.75 -16.50 12.83
CA LEU A 416 -9.54 -15.40 13.76
C LEU A 416 -10.14 -15.69 15.15
N ASN A 417 -11.23 -16.45 15.19
CA ASN A 417 -11.92 -16.83 16.43
C ASN A 417 -11.51 -18.20 16.97
N SER A 418 -10.57 -18.90 16.33
CA SER A 418 -10.07 -20.17 16.87
C SER A 418 -9.08 -19.91 18.00
N ASP A 419 -9.56 -19.97 19.25
CA ASP A 419 -8.68 -20.08 20.41
C ASP A 419 -7.82 -21.35 20.23
N GLY A 420 -6.50 -21.22 20.29
CA GLY A 420 -5.52 -22.29 20.06
C GLY A 420 -5.52 -23.45 21.08
N SER A 421 -6.69 -23.85 21.59
CA SER A 421 -6.87 -24.78 22.71
C SER A 421 -8.00 -25.80 22.58
N THR A 422 -8.66 -25.95 21.42
CA THR A 422 -9.69 -27.00 21.28
C THR A 422 -9.07 -28.39 21.11
N LYS A 423 -9.16 -29.21 22.16
CA LYS A 423 -8.82 -30.64 22.13
C LYS A 423 -9.75 -31.42 21.18
N PRO A 424 -9.25 -32.48 20.49
CA PRO A 424 -9.99 -33.22 19.47
C PRO A 424 -11.33 -33.84 19.93
N GLU A 425 -11.49 -34.13 21.22
CA GLU A 425 -12.65 -34.85 21.75
C GLU A 425 -13.96 -34.03 21.77
N GLN A 426 -13.91 -32.69 21.74
CA GLN A 426 -15.13 -31.88 21.78
C GLN A 426 -15.81 -31.71 20.41
N VAL A 427 -15.09 -31.89 19.31
CA VAL A 427 -15.66 -31.74 17.96
C VAL A 427 -16.52 -32.96 17.58
N ALA A 428 -16.14 -34.17 18.02
CA ALA A 428 -16.92 -35.39 17.76
C ALA A 428 -18.32 -35.38 18.40
N ALA A 429 -18.52 -34.64 19.50
CA ALA A 429 -19.79 -34.58 20.21
C ALA A 429 -20.82 -33.62 19.57
N GLN A 430 -20.40 -32.69 18.71
CA GLN A 430 -21.30 -31.74 18.04
C GLN A 430 -21.81 -32.22 16.66
N VAL A 431 -21.17 -33.24 16.07
CA VAL A 431 -21.52 -33.76 14.73
C VAL A 431 -22.78 -34.66 14.76
N SER A 432 -23.19 -35.15 15.92
CA SER A 432 -24.30 -36.11 16.06
C SER A 432 -25.70 -35.47 16.18
N SER A 433 -25.83 -34.14 16.10
CA SER A 433 -27.13 -33.46 16.19
C SER A 433 -27.55 -32.89 14.83
N PRO A 434 -28.73 -33.25 14.28
CA PRO A 434 -29.19 -32.73 13.00
C PRO A 434 -29.45 -31.22 13.11
N ALA A 435 -28.78 -30.44 12.26
CA ALA A 435 -28.91 -28.99 12.22
C ALA A 435 -30.35 -28.56 11.89
N ALA A 436 -30.91 -27.65 12.70
CA ALA A 436 -32.19 -27.01 12.43
C ALA A 436 -32.08 -26.10 11.19
N PRO A 437 -33.11 -26.03 10.33
CA PRO A 437 -33.08 -25.20 9.13
C PRO A 437 -33.07 -23.71 9.49
N LEU A 438 -32.04 -22.99 9.04
CA LEU A 438 -31.94 -21.54 9.11
C LEU A 438 -33.03 -20.89 8.26
N GLY A 439 -33.87 -20.07 8.90
CA GLY A 439 -34.94 -19.31 8.28
C GLY A 439 -34.43 -18.35 7.21
N SER A 440 -35.21 -18.27 6.12
CA SER A 440 -35.03 -17.37 4.98
C SER A 440 -34.93 -15.90 5.39
N LEU A 441 -33.76 -15.29 5.18
CA LEU A 441 -33.61 -13.83 5.14
C LEU A 441 -33.90 -13.37 3.71
N GLU A 442 -35.05 -12.74 3.51
CA GLU A 442 -35.41 -12.06 2.26
C GLU A 442 -34.46 -10.88 2.01
N SER A 443 -33.97 -10.75 0.77
CA SER A 443 -33.13 -9.63 0.34
C SER A 443 -33.99 -8.39 -0.01
N PRO A 444 -33.61 -7.17 0.42
CA PRO A 444 -34.37 -5.98 0.08
C PRO A 444 -33.67 -5.19 -1.04
N PHE A 445 -33.43 -5.79 -2.21
CA PHE A 445 -33.10 -5.01 -3.41
C PHE A 445 -33.64 -5.71 -4.67
N LYS A 446 -34.87 -5.33 -5.02
CA LYS A 446 -35.47 -5.48 -6.36
C LYS A 446 -35.79 -4.06 -6.87
N ALA A 447 -35.02 -3.60 -7.85
CA ALA A 447 -35.38 -2.75 -8.99
C ALA A 447 -34.10 -2.25 -9.67
#